data_AF-A0A7U4QLK3-F1
#
_entry.id   AF-A0A7U4QLK3-F1
#
_cell.length_a   1.000
_cell.length_b   1.000
_cell.length_c   1.000
_cell.angle_alpha   90.00
_cell.angle_beta   90.00
_cell.angle_gamma   90.00
#
_symmetry.space_group_name_H-M   'P 1'
#
loop_
_entity.id
_entity.type
_entity.pdbx_description
1 polymer ?
#
loop_
_entity_poly.entity_id
_entity_poly.type
_entity_poly.pdbx_seq_one_letter_code
_entity_poly.pdbx_strand_id
1 'polypeptide(L)'
;MVDYYEEYVLYGGYPAVVLLNDLDMKRQYLNDIYNAYVHKDISAIFNIENITAYNQLVKFLALQMGNLLNVQELSKTLSITQKTVEKFLKILEDTYVCHLVTPFLVISKKN
;
A
#
# COMPACT_ATOMS: atom_id res chain seq x y z
N MET A 1 -18.83 21.35 -9.32
CA MET A 1 -17.40 21.68 -9.45
C MET A 1 -16.70 20.64 -8.59
N VAL A 2 -15.95 19.71 -9.19
CA VAL A 2 -15.15 18.76 -8.40
C VAL A 2 -14.03 19.60 -7.79
N ASP A 3 -13.85 19.52 -6.47
CA ASP A 3 -12.79 20.25 -5.79
C ASP A 3 -11.44 19.68 -6.27
N TYR A 4 -10.53 20.54 -6.76
CA TYR A 4 -9.20 20.10 -7.21
C TYR A 4 -8.45 19.35 -6.11
N TYR A 5 -8.74 19.65 -4.85
CA TYR A 5 -8.20 18.91 -3.71
C TYR A 5 -8.71 17.47 -3.66
N GLU A 6 -10.02 17.25 -3.83
CA GLU A 6 -10.61 15.90 -3.83
C GLU A 6 -10.03 15.06 -4.97
N GLU A 7 -9.87 15.65 -6.15
CA GLU A 7 -9.29 14.97 -7.30
C GLU A 7 -7.82 14.59 -7.05
N TYR A 8 -7.04 15.49 -6.49
CA TYR A 8 -5.65 15.23 -6.11
C TYR A 8 -5.54 14.13 -5.05
N VAL A 9 -6.41 14.12 -4.04
CA VAL A 9 -6.42 13.08 -3.00
C VAL A 9 -6.78 11.70 -3.57
N LEU A 10 -7.68 11.64 -4.55
CA LEU A 10 -8.12 10.37 -5.16
C LEU A 10 -7.15 9.82 -6.20
N TYR A 11 -6.56 10.69 -7.04
CA TYR A 11 -5.77 10.27 -8.20
C TYR A 11 -4.29 10.63 -8.10
N GLY A 12 -3.89 11.38 -7.08
CA GLY A 12 -2.52 11.80 -6.86
C GLY A 12 -2.03 12.88 -7.83
N GLY A 13 -0.71 13.08 -7.84
CA GLY A 13 -0.04 14.14 -8.59
C GLY A 13 0.78 13.69 -9.80
N TYR A 14 0.61 12.44 -10.28
CA TYR A 14 1.37 11.97 -11.45
C TYR A 14 1.02 12.80 -12.68
N PRO A 15 1.99 13.45 -13.37
CA PRO A 15 1.69 14.37 -14.46
C PRO A 15 0.79 13.75 -15.55
N ALA A 16 1.07 12.51 -15.93
CA ALA A 16 0.26 11.79 -16.92
C ALA A 16 -1.18 11.52 -16.47
N VAL A 17 -1.42 11.33 -15.16
CA VAL A 17 -2.77 11.12 -14.60
C VAL A 17 -3.53 12.43 -14.49
N VAL A 18 -2.84 13.51 -14.09
CA VAL A 18 -3.43 14.85 -13.95
C VAL A 18 -3.90 15.40 -15.30
N LEU A 19 -3.16 15.13 -16.37
CA LEU A 19 -3.49 15.60 -17.73
C LEU A 19 -4.67 14.86 -18.39
N LEU A 20 -5.10 13.73 -17.84
CA LEU A 20 -6.29 13.03 -18.34
C LEU A 20 -7.55 13.75 -17.85
N ASN A 21 -8.57 13.85 -18.71
CA ASN A 21 -9.88 14.40 -18.33
C ASN A 21 -10.89 13.31 -17.97
N ASP A 22 -10.64 12.06 -18.37
CA ASP A 22 -11.51 10.92 -18.14
C ASP A 22 -11.11 10.18 -16.86
N LEU A 23 -12.05 10.04 -15.92
CA LEU A 23 -11.82 9.39 -14.62
C LEU A 23 -11.53 7.90 -14.74
N ASP A 24 -12.14 7.19 -15.69
CA ASP A 24 -11.88 5.77 -15.89
C ASP A 24 -10.51 5.55 -16.51
N MET A 25 -10.08 6.44 -17.42
CA MET A 25 -8.70 6.44 -17.90
C MET A 25 -7.68 6.72 -16.79
N LYS A 26 -7.97 7.64 -15.85
CA LYS A 26 -7.09 7.86 -14.68
C LYS A 26 -6.93 6.60 -13.83
N ARG A 27 -8.04 5.93 -13.54
CA ARG A 27 -8.05 4.67 -12.77
C ARG A 27 -7.26 3.59 -13.47
N GLN A 28 -7.47 3.43 -14.78
CA GLN A 28 -6.73 2.45 -15.57
C GLN A 28 -5.23 2.75 -15.55
N TYR A 29 -4.84 4.01 -15.76
CA TYR A 29 -3.44 4.40 -15.75
C TYR A 29 -2.76 4.14 -14.40
N LEU A 30 -3.42 4.49 -13.29
CA LEU A 30 -2.91 4.19 -11.95
C LEU A 30 -2.81 2.69 -11.68
N ASN A 31 -3.78 1.89 -12.14
CA ASN A 31 -3.71 0.43 -12.07
C ASN A 31 -2.53 -0.11 -12.87
N ASP A 32 -2.25 0.44 -14.05
CA ASP A 32 -1.11 0.02 -14.88
C ASP A 32 0.22 0.33 -14.20
N ILE A 33 0.36 1.51 -13.56
CA ILE A 33 1.53 1.85 -12.74
C ILE A 33 1.69 0.83 -11.60
N TYR A 34 0.61 0.56 -10.87
CA TYR A 34 0.65 -0.38 -9.74
C TYR A 34 0.99 -1.80 -10.19
N ASN A 35 0.41 -2.28 -11.28
CA ASN A 35 0.72 -3.59 -11.85
C ASN A 35 2.19 -3.67 -12.29
N ALA A 36 2.70 -2.63 -12.95
CA ALA A 36 4.11 -2.57 -13.32
C ALA A 36 5.03 -2.64 -12.09
N TYR A 37 4.69 -1.95 -11.01
CA TYR A 37 5.39 -2.04 -9.72
C TYR A 37 5.36 -3.45 -9.14
N VAL A 38 4.19 -4.08 -9.07
CA VAL A 38 4.05 -5.46 -8.54
C VAL A 38 4.86 -6.46 -9.36
N HIS A 39 4.84 -6.34 -10.69
CA HIS A 39 5.59 -7.25 -11.54
C HIS A 39 7.10 -7.01 -11.51
N LYS A 40 7.55 -5.76 -11.61
CA LYS A 40 8.97 -5.44 -11.71
C LYS A 40 9.67 -5.49 -10.36
N ASP A 41 9.09 -4.90 -9.34
CA ASP A 41 9.76 -4.72 -8.06
C ASP A 41 9.42 -5.90 -7.15
N ILE A 42 8.14 -6.16 -6.93
CA ILE A 42 7.70 -7.15 -5.94
C ILE A 42 8.00 -8.58 -6.37
N SER A 43 7.66 -8.94 -7.60
CA SER A 43 7.92 -10.29 -8.12
C SER A 43 9.39 -10.46 -8.49
N ALA A 44 9.98 -9.52 -9.24
CA ALA A 44 11.33 -9.70 -9.79
C ALA A 44 12.48 -9.37 -8.82
N ILE A 45 12.35 -8.35 -7.95
CA ILE A 45 13.41 -7.96 -7.02
C ILE A 45 13.27 -8.69 -5.68
N PHE A 46 12.06 -8.73 -5.11
CA PHE A 46 11.84 -9.30 -3.77
C PHE A 46 11.45 -10.78 -3.75
N ASN A 47 11.31 -11.40 -4.93
CA ASN A 47 10.96 -12.80 -5.16
C ASN A 47 9.77 -13.25 -4.29
N ILE A 48 8.70 -12.45 -4.28
CA ILE A 48 7.49 -12.81 -3.54
C ILE A 48 6.68 -13.83 -4.35
N GLU A 49 6.53 -15.03 -3.80
CA GLU A 49 5.77 -16.12 -4.43
C GLU A 49 4.25 -15.88 -4.35
N ASN A 50 3.75 -15.35 -3.22
CA ASN A 50 2.33 -15.11 -3.01
C ASN A 50 1.95 -13.65 -3.26
N ILE A 51 1.91 -13.27 -4.55
CA ILE A 51 1.51 -11.93 -5.00
C ILE A 51 0.06 -11.61 -4.61
N THR A 52 -0.81 -12.62 -4.60
CA THR A 52 -2.22 -12.46 -4.20
C THR A 52 -2.34 -11.96 -2.76
N ALA A 53 -1.64 -12.62 -1.82
CA ALA A 53 -1.63 -12.20 -0.42
C ALA A 53 -0.97 -10.82 -0.24
N TYR A 54 0.07 -10.50 -1.02
CA TYR A 54 0.67 -9.17 -1.03
C TYR A 54 -0.35 -8.08 -1.43
N ASN A 55 -1.03 -8.26 -2.57
CA ASN A 55 -2.04 -7.31 -3.05
C ASN A 55 -3.23 -7.17 -2.07
N GLN A 56 -3.64 -8.27 -1.45
CA GLN A 56 -4.66 -8.24 -0.40
C GLN A 56 -4.20 -7.46 0.83
N LEU A 57 -2.94 -7.60 1.26
CA LEU A 57 -2.36 -6.80 2.33
C LEU A 57 -2.40 -5.31 1.98
N VAL A 58 -1.92 -4.92 0.79
CA VAL A 58 -1.93 -3.51 0.35
C VAL A 58 -3.35 -2.94 0.42
N LYS A 59 -4.33 -3.68 -0.12
CA LYS A 59 -5.74 -3.25 -0.07
C LYS A 59 -6.26 -3.11 1.36
N PHE A 60 -5.92 -4.05 2.24
CA PHE A 60 -6.35 -4.01 3.63
C PHE A 60 -5.74 -2.81 4.38
N LEU A 61 -4.46 -2.52 4.15
CA LEU A 61 -3.79 -1.35 4.72
C LEU A 61 -4.41 -0.04 4.25
N ALA A 62 -4.78 0.07 2.97
CA ALA A 62 -5.47 1.24 2.44
C ALA A 62 -6.83 1.46 3.12
N LEU A 63 -7.58 0.39 3.40
CA LEU A 63 -8.88 0.46 4.09
C LEU A 63 -8.74 0.79 5.58
N GLN A 64 -7.62 0.43 6.21
CA GLN A 64 -7.34 0.68 7.62
C GLN A 64 -6.40 1.86 7.88
N MET A 65 -6.18 2.71 6.88
CA MET A 65 -5.30 3.87 7.00
C MET A 65 -5.72 4.75 8.20
N GLY A 66 -4.77 5.03 9.10
CA GLY A 66 -4.99 5.82 10.31
C GLY A 66 -5.39 5.02 11.56
N ASN A 67 -5.59 3.70 11.47
CA ASN A 67 -5.86 2.83 12.61
C ASN A 67 -4.61 2.10 13.13
N LEU A 68 -4.71 1.52 14.33
CA LEU A 68 -3.68 0.66 14.88
C LEU A 68 -3.59 -0.65 14.08
N LEU A 69 -2.38 -1.00 13.66
CA LEU A 69 -2.11 -2.21 12.91
C LEU A 69 -1.87 -3.40 13.85
N ASN A 70 -2.58 -4.51 13.59
CA ASN A 70 -2.38 -5.77 14.29
C ASN A 70 -1.84 -6.86 13.35
N VAL A 71 -0.54 -7.17 13.46
CA VAL A 71 0.14 -8.17 12.62
C VAL A 71 -0.47 -9.57 12.76
N GLN A 72 -0.95 -9.94 13.96
CA GLN A 72 -1.55 -11.25 14.20
C GLN A 72 -2.92 -11.36 13.52
N GLU A 73 -3.71 -10.29 13.53
CA GLU A 73 -4.98 -10.22 12.80
C GLU A 73 -4.75 -10.32 11.29
N LEU A 74 -3.81 -9.52 10.76
CA LEU A 74 -3.43 -9.55 9.34
C LEU A 74 -3.00 -10.94 8.89
N SER A 75 -2.15 -11.61 9.68
CA SER A 75 -1.69 -12.97 9.43
C SER A 75 -2.85 -13.96 9.30
N LYS A 76 -3.85 -13.88 10.20
CA LYS A 76 -5.04 -14.73 10.16
C LYS A 76 -5.92 -14.42 8.96
N THR A 77 -6.22 -13.15 8.71
CA THR A 77 -7.11 -12.70 7.64
C THR A 77 -6.55 -13.05 6.26
N LEU A 78 -5.24 -12.90 6.08
CA LEU A 78 -4.56 -13.16 4.81
C LEU A 78 -4.06 -14.61 4.67
N SER A 79 -4.25 -15.45 5.70
CA SER A 79 -3.76 -16.84 5.74
C SER A 79 -2.26 -16.98 5.45
N ILE A 80 -1.45 -16.03 5.95
CA ILE A 80 0.02 -16.03 5.83
C ILE A 80 0.68 -15.95 7.19
N THR A 81 1.96 -16.31 7.30
CA THR A 81 2.68 -16.22 8.58
C THR A 81 2.90 -14.77 9.00
N GLN A 82 2.97 -14.49 10.31
CA GLN A 82 3.29 -13.14 10.81
C GLN A 82 4.62 -12.62 10.25
N LYS A 83 5.63 -13.48 10.12
CA LYS A 83 6.91 -13.16 9.49
C LYS A 83 6.75 -12.72 8.03
N THR A 84 5.83 -13.34 7.29
CA THR A 84 5.51 -12.93 5.91
C THR A 84 4.84 -11.56 5.88
N VAL A 85 3.90 -11.29 6.80
CA VAL A 85 3.26 -9.97 6.94
C VAL A 85 4.32 -8.89 7.21
N GLU A 86 5.21 -9.11 8.17
CA GLU A 86 6.30 -8.19 8.50
C GLU A 86 7.24 -7.96 7.32
N LYS A 87 7.60 -9.03 6.59
CA LYS A 87 8.38 -8.91 5.34
C LYS A 87 7.67 -8.01 4.33
N PHE A 88 6.36 -8.20 4.11
CA PHE A 88 5.61 -7.40 3.15
C PHE A 88 5.47 -5.95 3.58
N LEU A 89 5.23 -5.70 4.88
CA LEU A 89 5.23 -4.34 5.45
C LEU A 89 6.57 -3.66 5.25
N LYS A 90 7.68 -4.39 5.47
CA LYS A 90 9.02 -3.84 5.29
C LYS A 90 9.29 -3.47 3.82
N ILE A 91 8.88 -4.33 2.89
CA ILE A 91 9.00 -4.04 1.46
C ILE A 91 8.21 -2.80 1.07
N LEU A 92 6.97 -2.66 1.55
CA LEU A 92 6.16 -1.47 1.30
C LEU A 92 6.78 -0.18 1.83
N GLU A 93 7.48 -0.26 2.96
CA GLU A 93 8.25 0.85 3.52
C GLU A 93 9.50 1.16 2.70
N ASP A 94 10.24 0.14 2.31
CA ASP A 94 11.48 0.28 1.53
C ASP A 94 11.23 0.76 0.09
N THR A 95 10.03 0.50 -0.46
CA THR A 95 9.58 1.02 -1.77
C THR A 95 8.80 2.32 -1.67
N TYR A 96 8.72 2.93 -0.48
CA TYR A 96 8.02 4.19 -0.22
C TYR A 96 6.52 4.17 -0.58
N VAL A 97 5.90 2.99 -0.65
CA VAL A 97 4.46 2.84 -0.90
C VAL A 97 3.66 3.10 0.38
N CYS A 98 4.22 2.78 1.54
CA CYS A 98 3.58 3.00 2.84
C CYS A 98 4.61 3.42 3.88
N HIS A 99 4.20 4.25 4.84
CA HIS A 99 5.01 4.55 6.02
C HIS A 99 4.24 4.16 7.28
N LEU A 100 4.89 3.36 8.14
CA LEU A 100 4.34 3.01 9.44
C LEU A 100 4.64 4.13 10.43
N VAL A 101 3.59 4.71 11.00
CA VAL A 101 3.70 5.76 12.01
C VAL A 101 3.59 5.13 13.38
N THR A 102 4.62 5.30 14.22
CA THR A 102 4.56 4.86 15.61
C THR A 102 3.60 5.73 16.41
N PRO A 103 2.81 5.15 17.33
CA PRO A 103 1.91 5.94 18.18
C PRO A 103 2.71 6.96 19.00
N PHE A 104 2.16 8.18 19.13
CA PHE A 104 2.80 9.29 19.83
C PHE A 104 3.08 8.99 21.32
N LEU A 105 2.26 8.13 21.94
CA LEU A 105 2.51 7.64 23.29
C LEU A 105 3.67 6.63 23.24
N VAL A 106 4.89 7.16 23.38
CA VAL A 106 6.09 6.38 23.69
C VAL A 106 5.86 5.71 25.04
N ILE A 107 5.27 4.52 25.05
CA ILE A 107 5.48 3.59 26.17
C ILE A 107 6.91 3.10 25.98
N SER A 108 7.86 3.88 26.51
CA SER A 108 9.25 3.47 26.62
C SER A 108 9.23 2.08 27.25
N LYS A 109 9.64 1.05 26.49
CA LYS A 109 9.89 -0.27 27.06
C LYS A 109 10.98 -0.06 28.11
N LYS A 110 10.55 0.01 29.37
CA LYS A 110 11.40 -0.01 30.54
C LYS A 110 11.94 -1.45 30.62
N ASN A 111 13.08 -1.68 29.98
CA ASN A 111 13.96 -2.81 30.31
C ASN A 111 14.73 -2.45 31.57
#